data_AF-A0A6N8X982-F1
#
_entry.id   AF-A0A6N8X982-F1
#
_cell.length_a   1.000
_cell.length_b   1.000
_cell.length_c   1.000
_cell.angle_alpha   90.00
_cell.angle_beta   90.00
_cell.angle_gamma   90.00
#
_symmetry.space_group_name_H-M   'P 1'
#
loop_
_entity.id
_entity.type
_entity.pdbx_description
1 polymer ?
#
loop_
_entity_poly.entity_id
_entity_poly.type
_entity_poly.pdbx_seq_one_letter_code
_entity_poly.pdbx_strand_id
1 'polypeptide(L)' 'MPKYLGVFVTEDYQGNDGEEKTSYTRVGAAFPHRKGCGFNIEITEGISVSGQLVALPPRPREENQAS' A
#
# COMPACT_ATOMS: atom_id res chain seq x y z
N MET A 1 14.70 3.44 -10.05
CA MET A 1 13.38 4.05 -9.74
C MET A 1 12.35 2.94 -9.68
N PRO A 2 11.41 2.94 -8.71
CA PRO A 2 10.36 1.93 -8.63
C PRO A 2 9.52 1.93 -9.91
N LYS A 3 9.29 0.75 -10.49
CA LYS A 3 8.44 0.61 -11.69
C LYS A 3 6.95 0.82 -11.40
N TYR A 4 6.56 0.78 -10.12
CA TYR A 4 5.20 0.90 -9.62
C TYR A 4 5.22 1.26 -8.13
N LEU A 5 4.08 1.69 -7.60
CA LEU A 5 3.82 1.87 -6.16
C LEU A 5 2.85 0.79 -5.68
N GLY A 6 3.00 0.31 -4.45
CA GLY A 6 1.95 -0.47 -3.79
C GLY A 6 0.85 0.46 -3.32
N VAL A 7 -0.42 0.07 -3.50
CA VAL A 7 -1.59 0.82 -3.00
C VAL A 7 -2.17 0.07 -1.80
N PHE A 8 -2.38 0.80 -0.71
CA PHE A 8 -2.81 0.26 0.57
C PHE A 8 -4.00 1.03 1.11
N VAL A 9 -4.92 0.35 1.79
CA VAL A 9 -5.86 0.97 2.72
C VAL A 9 -5.18 1.06 4.09
N THR A 10 -5.33 2.20 4.76
CA THR A 10 -4.81 2.41 6.12
C THR A 10 -5.93 2.44 7.13
N GLU A 11 -5.74 1.74 8.24
CA GLU A 11 -6.66 1.72 9.38
C GLU A 11 -5.86 1.94 10.67
N ASP A 12 -6.22 2.98 11.41
CA ASP A 12 -5.62 3.26 12.72
C ASP A 12 -6.34 2.45 13.80
N TYR A 13 -5.56 1.88 14.70
CA TYR A 13 -6.06 1.06 15.80
C TYR A 13 -5.17 1.21 17.03
N GLN A 14 -5.75 0.94 18.21
CA GLN A 14 -4.99 0.90 19.45
C GLN A 14 -4.43 -0.51 19.67
N GLY A 15 -3.11 -0.62 19.82
CA GLY A 15 -2.45 -1.87 20.17
C GLY A 15 -2.76 -2.30 21.61
N ASN A 16 -2.44 -3.55 21.94
CA ASN A 16 -2.63 -4.09 23.30
C ASN A 16 -1.78 -3.36 24.37
N ASP A 17 -0.73 -2.68 23.94
CA ASP A 17 0.16 -1.80 24.71
C ASP A 17 -0.42 -0.38 24.90
N GLY A 18 -1.57 -0.08 24.32
CA GLY A 18 -2.20 1.24 24.36
C GLY A 18 -1.65 2.22 23.32
N GLU A 19 -0.66 1.82 22.52
CA GLU A 19 -0.06 2.66 21.47
C GLU A 19 -0.96 2.71 20.22
N GLU A 20 -1.08 3.89 19.60
CA GLU A 20 -1.71 4.02 18.28
C GLU A 20 -0.82 3.40 17.20
N LYS A 21 -1.40 2.53 16.38
CA LYS A 21 -0.73 1.83 15.29
C LYS A 21 -1.57 1.94 14.03
N THR A 22 -0.92 2.02 12.88
CA THR A 22 -1.58 2.02 11.57
C THR A 22 -1.34 0.69 10.88
N SER A 23 -2.44 0.00 10.52
CA SER A 23 -2.41 -1.18 9.66
C SER A 23 -2.37 -0.74 8.20
N TYR A 24 -1.57 -1.44 7.38
CA TYR A 24 -1.47 -1.19 5.95
C TYR A 24 -1.88 -2.46 5.19
N THR A 25 -3.10 -2.46 4.69
CA THR A 25 -3.63 -3.59 3.91
C THR A 25 -3.41 -3.30 2.43
N ARG A 26 -2.59 -4.12 1.75
CA ARG A 26 -2.35 -3.94 0.32
C ARG A 26 -3.60 -4.32 -0.48
N VAL A 27 -4.08 -3.40 -1.30
CA VAL A 27 -5.30 -3.57 -2.13
C VAL A 27 -5.03 -3.45 -3.62
N GLY A 28 -3.83 -3.02 -4.02
CA GLY A 28 -3.51 -2.86 -5.43
C GLY A 28 -2.10 -2.35 -5.73
N ALA A 29 -1.96 -1.79 -6.91
CA ALA A 29 -0.76 -1.14 -7.39
C ALA A 29 -1.08 0.14 -8.17
N ALA A 30 -0.16 1.10 -8.15
CA ALA A 30 -0.23 2.30 -8.97
C ALA A 30 0.93 2.36 -9.96
N PHE A 31 0.62 2.70 -11.21
CA PHE A 31 1.58 2.80 -12.30
C PHE A 31 1.57 4.20 -12.90
N PRO A 32 2.72 4.77 -13.30
CA PRO A 32 2.75 6.06 -13.97
C PRO A 32 1.80 6.10 -15.18
N HIS A 33 0.98 7.15 -15.25
CA HIS A 33 0.03 7.32 -16.35
C HIS A 33 0.76 7.68 -17.65
N ARG A 34 0.31 7.11 -18.77
CA ARG A 34 0.99 7.29 -20.07
C ARG A 34 0.90 8.71 -20.63
N LYS A 35 -0.10 9.49 -20.24
CA LYS A 35 -0.40 10.81 -20.80
C LYS A 35 -0.01 12.00 -19.92
N GLY A 36 0.82 11.80 -18.88
CA GLY A 36 1.35 12.91 -18.10
C GLY A 36 1.60 12.59 -16.64
N CYS A 37 1.57 13.64 -15.82
CA CYS A 37 1.83 13.59 -14.38
C CYS A 37 0.61 13.01 -13.66
N GLY A 38 0.57 11.69 -13.49
CA GLY A 38 -0.48 10.99 -12.77
C GLY A 38 -0.20 9.50 -12.66
N PHE A 39 -1.13 8.77 -12.03
CA PHE A 39 -1.04 7.33 -11.87
C PHE A 39 -2.35 6.65 -12.25
N ASN A 40 -2.26 5.48 -12.87
CA ASN A 40 -3.36 4.52 -12.90
C ASN A 40 -3.29 3.68 -11.63
N ILE A 41 -4.42 3.54 -10.93
CA ILE A 41 -4.54 2.63 -9.80
C ILE A 41 -5.32 1.40 -10.25
N GLU A 42 -4.70 0.24 -10.08
CA GLU A 42 -5.31 -1.06 -10.31
C GLU A 42 -5.58 -1.70 -8.94
N ILE A 43 -6.86 -1.81 -8.59
CA ILE A 43 -7.32 -2.51 -7.39
C ILE A 43 -7.51 -3.98 -7.74
N THR A 44 -7.14 -4.88 -6.83
CA THR A 44 -7.37 -6.31 -7.00
C THR A 44 -8.85 -6.58 -7.31
N GLU A 45 -9.13 -7.48 -8.25
CA GLU A 45 -10.51 -7.82 -8.58
C GLU A 45 -11.23 -8.50 -7.41
N GLY A 46 -12.55 -8.28 -7.31
CA GLY A 46 -13.39 -8.95 -6.32
C GLY A 46 -13.31 -8.39 -4.90
N ILE A 47 -12.59 -7.28 -4.67
CA ILE A 47 -12.59 -6.57 -3.38
C ILE A 47 -13.31 -5.22 -3.48
N SER A 48 -13.96 -4.85 -2.39
CA SER A 48 -14.47 -3.50 -2.16
C SER A 48 -13.60 -2.84 -1.09
N VAL A 49 -13.21 -1.60 -1.31
CA VAL A 49 -12.35 -0.85 -0.39
C VAL A 49 -13.00 0.49 -0.07
N SER A 50 -12.79 0.97 1.15
CA SER A 50 -13.25 2.27 1.63
C SER A 50 -12.18 2.90 2.53
N GLY A 51 -12.27 4.21 2.73
CA GLY A 51 -11.30 4.95 3.55
C GLY A 51 -10.14 5.50 2.73
N GLN A 52 -8.98 5.66 3.39
CA GLN A 52 -7.82 6.30 2.79
C GLN A 52 -6.97 5.30 2.00
N LEU A 53 -6.69 5.62 0.74
CA LEU A 53 -5.72 4.91 -0.08
C LEU A 53 -4.38 5.63 -0.07
N VAL A 54 -3.31 4.91 0.26
CA VAL A 54 -1.92 5.41 0.21
C VAL A 54 -1.12 4.64 -0.84
N ALA A 55 -0.35 5.35 -1.65
CA ALA A 55 0.52 4.77 -2.67
C ALA A 55 1.98 4.98 -2.26
N LEU A 56 2.70 3.89 -1.98
CA LEU A 56 4.07 3.92 -1.47
C LEU A 56 5.00 3.06 -2.34
N PRO A 57 6.30 3.39 -2.45
CA PRO A 57 7.25 2.51 -3.09
C PRO A 57 7.22 1.11 -2.46
N PRO A 58 7.42 0.03 -3.24
CA PRO A 58 7.58 -1.30 -2.67
C PRO A 58 8.72 -1.26 -1.64
N ARG A 59 8.45 -1.78 -0.44
CA ARG A 59 9.49 -1.93 0.58
C ARG A 59 10.62 -2.77 -0.02
N PRO A 60 11.90 -2.39 0.17
CA PRO A 60 12.99 -3.28 -0.16
C PRO A 60 12.73 -4.61 0.54
N ARG A 61 12.90 -5.71 -0.19
CA ARG A 61 12.86 -7.05 0.41
C ARG A 61 14.03 -7.06 1.40
N GLU A 62 13.76 -6.89 2.68
CA GLU A 62 14.65 -7.47 3.68
C GLU A 62 14.61 -8.96 3.38
N GLU A 63 15.71 -9.45 2.81
CA GLU A 63 15.97 -10.87 2.71
C GLU A 63 15.68 -11.45 4.09
N ASN A 64 14.68 -12.33 4.16
CA ASN A 64 14.36 -13.07 5.37
C ASN A 64 15.65 -13.73 5.87
N GLN A 65 16.36 -13.10 6.79
CA GLN A 65 17.27 -13.79 7.67
C GLN A 65 16.38 -14.52 8.67
N ALA A 66 15.87 -15.67 8.24
CA ALA A 66 15.63 -16.76 9.16
C ALA A 66 16.98 -17.04 9.84
N SER A 67 17.06 -16.78 11.13
CA SER A 67 18.07 -17.32 12.04
C SER A 67 17.41 -17.59 13.37
#